data_AF-A0A526YGI5-F1
#
_entry.id   AF-A0A526YGI5-F1
#
_cell.length_a   1.000
_cell.length_b   1.000
_cell.length_c   1.000
_cell.angle_alpha   90.00
_cell.angle_beta   90.00
_cell.angle_gamma   90.00
#
_symmetry.space_group_name_H-M   'P 1'
#
loop_
_entity.id
_entity.type
_entity.pdbx_description
1 polymer ?
#
loop_
_entity_poly.entity_id
_entity_poly.type
_entity_poly.pdbx_seq_one_letter_code
_entity_poly.pdbx_strand_id
1 'polypeptide(L)'
;TELPAALSDKQNEIAVRVLKEIRERLRFLNDVGLDYLTLSRNSGTLSGGESQRIRLASQIGSGLTGVLYVLDEPSIGLHQRDNARLLDTLKHLRDIGNTVIVVEHDEDA
;
A
#
# COMPACT_ATOMS: atom_id res chain seq x y z
N THR A 1 -4.93 22.16 0.24
CA THR A 1 -4.90 21.73 -1.16
C THR A 1 -6.12 22.32 -1.83
N GLU A 2 -5.94 23.41 -2.58
CA GLU A 2 -7.06 24.09 -3.24
C GLU A 2 -7.61 23.21 -4.36
N LEU A 3 -8.93 23.08 -4.41
CA LEU A 3 -9.66 22.31 -5.43
C LEU A 3 -9.92 23.20 -6.66
N PRO A 4 -10.10 22.61 -7.86
CA PRO A 4 -10.34 23.38 -9.08
C PRO A 4 -11.61 24.25 -8.95
N ALA A 5 -11.57 25.48 -9.48
CA ALA A 5 -12.68 26.45 -9.46
C ALA A 5 -13.96 26.01 -10.20
N ALA A 6 -13.98 24.81 -10.79
CA ALA A 6 -15.11 24.24 -11.53
C ALA A 6 -16.15 23.53 -10.64
N LEU A 7 -15.89 23.37 -9.34
CA LEU A 7 -16.77 22.67 -8.40
C LEU A 7 -17.56 23.67 -7.55
N SER A 8 -18.84 23.40 -7.34
CA SER A 8 -19.66 24.11 -6.33
C SER A 8 -19.15 23.86 -4.90
N ASP A 9 -19.50 24.73 -3.95
CA ASP A 9 -19.09 24.60 -2.54
C ASP A 9 -19.41 23.22 -1.95
N LYS A 10 -20.60 22.68 -2.25
CA LYS A 10 -21.01 21.33 -1.83
C LYS A 10 -20.16 20.23 -2.49
N GLN A 11 -19.82 20.37 -3.77
CA GLN A 11 -18.94 19.43 -4.46
C GLN A 11 -17.52 19.50 -3.90
N ASN A 12 -17.02 20.68 -3.55
CA ASN A 12 -15.72 20.86 -2.91
C ASN A 12 -15.67 20.16 -1.55
N GLU A 13 -16.70 20.32 -0.72
CA GLU A 13 -16.79 19.67 0.58
C GLU A 13 -16.74 18.13 0.46
N ILE A 14 -17.44 17.56 -0.53
CA ILE A 14 -17.40 16.12 -0.83
C ILE A 14 -16.01 15.71 -1.38
N ALA A 15 -15.46 16.49 -2.32
CA ALA A 15 -14.23 16.18 -3.02
C ALA A 15 -13.02 16.11 -2.07
N VAL A 16 -13.00 16.90 -0.98
CA VAL A 16 -11.93 16.84 0.02
C VAL A 16 -11.77 15.42 0.58
N ARG A 17 -12.87 14.77 0.96
CA ARG A 17 -12.85 13.42 1.53
C ARG A 17 -12.41 12.37 0.51
N VAL A 18 -12.94 12.46 -0.71
CA VAL A 18 -12.60 11.53 -1.81
C VAL A 18 -11.13 11.65 -2.21
N LEU A 19 -10.61 12.88 -2.34
CA LEU A 19 -9.20 13.09 -2.70
C LEU A 19 -8.24 12.66 -1.59
N LYS A 20 -8.63 12.85 -0.32
CA LYS A 20 -7.84 12.35 0.81
C LYS A 20 -7.69 10.82 0.68
N GLU A 21 -8.80 10.14 0.48
CA GLU A 21 -8.86 8.69 0.38
C GLU A 21 -8.07 8.14 -0.82
N ILE A 22 -8.20 8.77 -2.00
CA ILE A 22 -7.42 8.38 -3.20
C ILE A 22 -5.91 8.55 -2.94
N ARG A 23 -5.50 9.66 -2.33
CA ARG A 23 -4.08 9.93 -2.02
C ARG A 23 -3.51 8.94 -1.02
N GLU A 24 -4.29 8.56 -0.01
CA GLU A 24 -3.87 7.55 0.97
C GLU A 24 -3.68 6.18 0.31
N ARG A 25 -4.64 5.73 -0.53
CA ARG A 25 -4.50 4.47 -1.30
C ARG A 25 -3.30 4.46 -2.24
N LEU A 26 -3.06 5.55 -2.95
CA LEU A 26 -1.88 5.67 -3.83
C LEU A 26 -0.58 5.67 -3.02
N ARG A 27 -0.57 6.28 -1.84
CA ARG A 27 0.60 6.25 -0.95
C ARG A 27 0.95 4.82 -0.53
N PHE A 28 -0.04 4.01 -0.15
CA PHE A 28 0.22 2.61 0.23
C PHE A 28 0.84 1.80 -0.90
N LEU A 29 0.40 2.00 -2.15
CA LEU A 29 1.02 1.36 -3.31
C LEU A 29 2.47 1.79 -3.50
N ASN A 30 2.76 3.07 -3.28
CA ASN A 30 4.13 3.56 -3.35
C ASN A 30 4.99 2.99 -2.23
N ASP A 31 4.48 2.90 -1.00
CA ASP A 31 5.23 2.42 0.18
C ASP A 31 5.66 0.96 0.04
N VAL A 32 4.90 0.16 -0.72
CA VAL A 32 5.28 -1.21 -1.11
C VAL A 32 6.06 -1.29 -2.43
N GLY A 33 6.57 -0.16 -2.94
CA GLY A 33 7.47 -0.12 -4.10
C GLY A 33 6.80 -0.38 -5.46
N LEU A 34 5.53 0.01 -5.63
CA LEU A 34 4.79 -0.15 -6.90
C LEU A 34 4.58 1.17 -7.64
N ASP A 35 5.37 2.20 -7.35
CA ASP A 35 5.28 3.54 -7.95
C ASP A 35 5.58 3.58 -9.46
N TYR A 36 6.25 2.54 -9.98
CA TYR A 36 6.51 2.39 -11.41
C TYR A 36 5.32 1.81 -12.20
N LEU A 37 4.30 1.28 -11.53
CA LEU A 37 3.11 0.73 -12.18
C LEU A 37 2.07 1.82 -12.43
N THR A 38 1.35 1.70 -13.55
CA THR A 38 0.18 2.53 -13.82
C THR A 38 -1.10 1.81 -13.38
N LEU A 39 -2.10 2.56 -12.95
CA LEU A 39 -3.42 2.01 -12.59
C LEU A 39 -4.13 1.31 -13.77
N SER A 40 -3.72 1.60 -15.01
CA SER A 40 -4.22 0.98 -16.23
C SER A 40 -3.60 -0.38 -16.55
N ARG A 41 -2.57 -0.82 -15.79
CA ARG A 41 -1.89 -2.09 -16.02
C ARG A 41 -2.85 -3.26 -15.83
N ASN A 42 -2.86 -4.19 -16.80
CA ASN A 42 -3.69 -5.39 -16.72
C ASN A 42 -3.18 -6.33 -15.61
N SER A 43 -4.07 -6.75 -14.71
CA SER A 43 -3.74 -7.64 -13.60
C SER A 43 -3.14 -8.98 -14.02
N GLY A 44 -3.51 -9.52 -15.18
CA GLY A 44 -2.95 -10.76 -15.72
C GLY A 44 -1.47 -10.67 -16.16
N THR A 45 -0.89 -9.47 -16.14
CA THR A 45 0.50 -9.21 -16.55
C THR A 45 1.40 -8.82 -15.38
N LEU A 46 0.90 -8.94 -14.15
CA LEU A 46 1.65 -8.72 -12.93
C LEU A 46 2.44 -9.98 -12.57
N SER A 47 3.65 -9.79 -12.07
CA SER A 47 4.42 -10.82 -11.40
C SER A 47 3.74 -11.25 -10.08
N GLY A 48 4.19 -12.39 -9.53
CA GLY A 48 3.73 -12.86 -8.23
C GLY A 48 3.99 -11.84 -7.11
N GLY A 49 5.22 -11.31 -7.04
CA GLY A 49 5.60 -10.31 -6.04
C GLY A 49 4.80 -9.01 -6.16
N GLU A 50 4.55 -8.52 -7.39
CA GLU A 50 3.67 -7.35 -7.59
C GLU A 50 2.26 -7.60 -7.08
N SER A 51 1.68 -8.76 -7.41
CA SER A 51 0.33 -9.13 -6.96
C SER A 51 0.22 -9.23 -5.44
N GLN A 52 1.26 -9.77 -4.80
CA GLN A 52 1.37 -9.86 -3.35
C GLN A 52 1.45 -8.47 -2.69
N ARG A 53 2.28 -7.57 -3.24
CA ARG A 53 2.41 -6.21 -2.73
C ARG A 53 1.16 -5.36 -2.93
N ILE A 54 0.44 -5.52 -4.05
CA ILE A 54 -0.89 -4.91 -4.24
C ILE A 54 -1.87 -5.38 -3.15
N ARG A 55 -1.86 -6.67 -2.84
CA ARG A 55 -2.69 -7.23 -1.77
C ARG A 55 -2.30 -6.63 -0.42
N LEU A 56 -1.00 -6.53 -0.11
CA LEU A 56 -0.50 -5.90 1.12
C LEU A 56 -0.96 -4.43 1.25
N ALA A 57 -0.75 -3.62 0.21
CA ALA A 57 -1.21 -2.22 0.16
C ALA A 57 -2.72 -2.10 0.41
N SER A 58 -3.51 -3.02 -0.17
CA SER A 58 -4.96 -3.07 0.03
C SER A 58 -5.34 -3.42 1.47
N GLN A 59 -4.57 -4.28 2.14
CA GLN A 59 -4.82 -4.63 3.55
C GLN A 59 -4.54 -3.46 4.48
N ILE A 60 -3.45 -2.72 4.26
CA ILE A 60 -3.15 -1.51 5.04
C ILE A 60 -4.27 -0.47 4.89
N GLY A 61 -4.70 -0.23 3.65
CA GLY A 61 -5.78 0.69 3.36
C GLY A 61 -7.17 0.27 3.84
N SER A 62 -7.35 -0.98 4.28
CA SER A 62 -8.61 -1.43 4.88
C SER A 62 -8.75 -1.03 6.35
N GLY A 63 -7.64 -0.67 7.02
CA GLY A 63 -7.64 -0.25 8.42
C GLY A 63 -8.10 -1.35 9.39
N LEU A 64 -8.01 -2.62 9.00
CA LEU A 64 -8.32 -3.74 9.88
C LEU A 64 -7.33 -3.78 11.06
N THR A 65 -7.85 -4.09 12.24
CA THR A 65 -7.10 -4.17 13.51
C THR A 65 -7.46 -5.46 14.24
N GLY A 66 -6.56 -5.95 15.11
CA GLY A 66 -6.78 -7.19 15.86
C GLY A 66 -6.70 -8.47 15.02
N VAL A 67 -6.08 -8.41 13.83
CA VAL A 67 -5.96 -9.55 12.92
C VAL A 67 -4.53 -10.09 12.92
N LEU A 68 -4.37 -11.37 12.54
CA LEU A 68 -3.08 -11.98 12.27
C LEU A 68 -2.81 -11.98 10.76
N TYR A 69 -1.79 -11.24 10.33
CA TYR A 69 -1.23 -11.30 8.99
C TYR A 69 -0.10 -12.33 8.96
N VAL A 70 -0.17 -13.27 8.02
CA VAL A 70 0.91 -14.23 7.72
C VAL A 70 1.37 -13.97 6.29
N LEU A 71 2.63 -13.60 6.12
CA LEU A 71 3.24 -13.28 4.84
C LEU A 71 4.37 -14.26 4.53
N ASP A 72 4.46 -14.64 3.26
CA ASP A 72 5.43 -15.57 2.72
C ASP A 72 6.31 -14.84 1.69
N GLU A 73 7.58 -14.63 2.01
CA GLU A 73 8.58 -13.90 1.20
C GLU A 73 8.09 -12.57 0.60
N PRO A 74 7.56 -11.62 1.40
CA PRO A 74 7.07 -10.34 0.86
C PRO A 74 8.14 -9.49 0.14
N SER A 75 9.43 -9.73 0.38
CA SER A 75 10.56 -9.09 -0.30
C SER A 75 10.82 -9.63 -1.72
N ILE A 76 10.17 -10.73 -2.15
CA ILE A 76 10.48 -11.39 -3.42
C ILE A 76 10.33 -10.45 -4.63
N GLY A 77 11.39 -10.38 -5.43
CA GLY A 77 11.46 -9.53 -6.62
C GLY A 77 11.48 -8.02 -6.30
N LEU A 78 11.73 -7.64 -5.06
CA LEU A 78 11.99 -6.26 -4.66
C LEU A 78 13.50 -5.97 -4.76
N HIS A 79 13.84 -4.72 -5.06
CA HIS A 79 15.22 -4.27 -5.00
C HIS A 79 15.58 -3.96 -3.54
N GLN A 80 16.80 -4.28 -3.08
CA GLN A 80 17.26 -4.07 -1.68
C GLN A 80 16.96 -2.68 -1.13
N ARG A 81 17.09 -1.64 -1.97
CA ARG A 81 16.77 -0.24 -1.62
C ARG A 81 15.33 -0.06 -1.12
N ASP A 82 14.40 -0.83 -1.64
CA ASP A 82 12.98 -0.71 -1.31
C ASP A 82 12.58 -1.61 -0.12
N ASN A 83 13.46 -2.52 0.34
CA ASN A 83 13.21 -3.42 1.48
C ASN A 83 12.89 -2.62 2.74
N ALA A 84 13.62 -1.52 2.98
CA ALA A 84 13.36 -0.63 4.11
C ALA A 84 11.93 -0.08 4.13
N ARG A 85 11.38 0.26 2.95
CA ARG A 85 10.01 0.80 2.82
C ARG A 85 8.97 -0.28 3.08
N LEU A 86 9.21 -1.50 2.60
CA LEU A 86 8.39 -2.66 2.89
C LEU A 86 8.40 -2.98 4.39
N LEU A 87 9.57 -2.99 5.02
CA LEU A 87 9.71 -3.24 6.46
C LEU A 87 8.98 -2.19 7.30
N ASP A 88 9.10 -0.91 6.96
CA ASP A 88 8.37 0.16 7.63
C ASP A 88 6.85 0.02 7.48
N THR A 89 6.42 -0.46 6.32
CA THR A 89 5.01 -0.79 6.04
C THR A 89 4.50 -1.94 6.93
N LEU A 90 5.30 -3.00 7.11
CA LEU A 90 4.95 -4.13 7.98
C LEU A 90 4.94 -3.72 9.46
N LYS A 91 5.89 -2.88 9.88
CA LYS A 91 5.88 -2.27 11.23
C LYS A 91 4.63 -1.43 11.44
N HIS A 92 4.21 -0.64 10.44
CA HIS A 92 2.99 0.14 10.52
C HIS A 92 1.75 -0.76 10.72
N LEU A 93 1.64 -1.88 9.98
CA LEU A 93 0.56 -2.86 10.18
C LEU A 93 0.51 -3.42 11.61
N ARG A 94 1.67 -3.71 12.19
CA ARG A 94 1.77 -4.12 13.60
C ARG A 94 1.31 -3.01 14.54
N ASP A 95 1.77 -1.78 14.32
CA ASP A 95 1.55 -0.65 15.22
C ASP A 95 0.10 -0.18 15.27
N ILE A 96 -0.68 -0.45 14.22
CA ILE A 96 -2.15 -0.25 14.22
C ILE A 96 -2.91 -1.36 14.98
N GLY A 97 -2.21 -2.29 15.64
CA GLY A 97 -2.81 -3.30 16.51
C GLY A 97 -3.04 -4.66 15.86
N ASN A 98 -2.28 -4.99 14.81
CA ASN A 98 -2.28 -6.34 14.24
C ASN A 98 -1.06 -7.14 14.68
N THR A 99 -1.15 -8.45 14.55
CA THR A 99 0.03 -9.34 14.63
C THR A 99 0.50 -9.64 13.22
N VAL A 100 1.81 -9.56 12.99
CA VAL A 100 2.42 -9.78 11.68
C VAL A 100 3.48 -10.87 11.81
N ILE A 101 3.29 -11.98 11.11
CA ILE A 101 4.25 -13.08 10.99
C ILE A 101 4.74 -13.09 9.55
N VAL A 102 6.05 -13.08 9.38
CA VAL A 102 6.71 -13.01 8.08
C VAL A 102 7.70 -14.16 7.98
N VAL A 103 7.62 -14.92 6.90
CA VAL A 103 8.65 -15.86 6.48
C VAL A 103 9.51 -15.15 5.44
N GLU A 104 10.80 -15.02 5.71
CA GLU A 104 11.78 -14.39 4.82
C GLU A 104 13.05 -15.23 4.75
N HIS A 105 13.75 -15.10 3.63
CA HIS A 105 15.06 -15.73 3.40
C HIS A 105 16.19 -14.71 3.25
N ASP A 106 15.87 -13.42 3.15
CA ASP A 106 16.84 -12.33 3.09
C ASP A 106 17.32 -11.98 4.52
N GLU A 107 18.64 -12.02 4.76
CA GLU A 107 19.25 -11.69 6.06
C GLU A 107 19.20 -10.18 6.35
N ASP A 108 19.01 -9.34 5.32
CA ASP A 108 18.96 -7.87 5.42
C ASP A 108 17.52 -7.30 5.55
N ALA A 109 16.50 -8.15 5.61
CA ALA A 109 15.07 -7.78 5.67
C ALA A 109 14.54 -7.50 7.09
#